data_AF-A0A653SIW9-F1
#
_entry.id   AF-A0A653SIW9-F1
#
_cell.length_a   1.000
_cell.length_b   1.000
_cell.length_c   1.000
_cell.angle_alpha   90.00
_cell.angle_beta   90.00
_cell.angle_gamma   90.00
#
_symmetry.space_group_name_H-M   'P 1'
#
loop_
_entity.id
_entity.type
_entity.pdbx_description
1 polymer ?
#
loop_
_entity_poly.entity_id
_entity_poly.type
_entity_poly.pdbx_seq_one_letter_code
_entity_poly.pdbx_strand_id
1 'polypeptide(L)'
;MDDKIVIALISGGAALGAAIVTGLVAKASAKEKTKQIESQLSQQLQNSHFENARSHLDDLYIPIGKAIALFESKFRKFHTQIDITSNEHNQEQLENMVNAIADFEELLDTLRAQGAEVFMIPELEELVFAFASFLRESLNTSETIQKAIIKMDFGIFGFSTSSEHSFEVQGSTAAKFKGKIRLPGMPFGFALEADEILAAPIISQDFINHVSKTLPKIKASIKIVTLGPRGLDSSSS
;
A
#
# COMPACT_ATOMS: atom_id res chain seq x y z
N MET A 1 0.44 -71.50 -27.78
CA MET A 1 0.95 -70.15 -27.45
C MET A 1 -0.25 -69.33 -27.07
N ASP A 2 -0.26 -68.91 -25.82
CA ASP A 2 -1.44 -68.62 -25.01
C ASP A 2 -2.04 -67.22 -25.22
N ASP A 3 -3.36 -67.18 -25.39
CA ASP A 3 -4.23 -66.00 -25.23
C ASP A 3 -4.12 -65.35 -23.82
N LYS A 4 -3.47 -66.04 -22.86
CA LYS A 4 -3.23 -65.54 -21.50
C LYS A 4 -2.15 -64.45 -21.42
N ILE A 5 -1.27 -64.33 -22.42
CA ILE A 5 -0.21 -63.31 -22.41
C ILE A 5 -0.73 -61.94 -22.89
N VAL A 6 -1.75 -61.92 -23.76
CA VAL A 6 -2.36 -60.68 -24.26
C VAL A 6 -3.27 -60.02 -23.20
N ILE A 7 -3.96 -60.82 -22.39
CA ILE A 7 -4.83 -60.31 -21.29
C ILE A 7 -4.00 -59.77 -20.10
N ALA A 8 -2.80 -60.31 -19.86
CA ALA A 8 -1.90 -59.80 -18.83
C ALA A 8 -1.27 -58.43 -19.18
N LEU A 9 -1.07 -58.13 -20.47
CA LEU A 9 -0.52 -56.85 -20.91
C LEU A 9 -1.55 -55.71 -20.88
N ILE A 10 -2.83 -56.00 -21.13
CA ILE A 10 -3.91 -55.00 -21.12
C ILE A 10 -4.35 -54.66 -19.68
N SER A 11 -4.26 -55.61 -18.74
CA SER A 11 -4.58 -55.36 -17.33
C SER A 11 -3.44 -54.65 -16.56
N GLY A 12 -2.18 -54.76 -16.99
CA GLY A 12 -1.04 -54.03 -16.42
C GLY A 12 -0.98 -52.54 -16.81
N GLY A 13 -1.54 -52.15 -17.96
CA GLY A 13 -1.55 -50.76 -18.44
C GLY A 13 -2.62 -49.87 -17.80
N ALA A 14 -3.78 -50.43 -17.42
CA ALA A 14 -4.87 -49.68 -16.81
C ALA A 14 -4.58 -49.24 -15.36
N ALA A 15 -3.83 -50.06 -14.60
CA ALA A 15 -3.48 -49.77 -13.20
C ALA A 15 -2.44 -48.65 -13.05
N LEU A 16 -1.46 -48.55 -13.97
CA LEU A 16 -0.47 -47.47 -13.98
C LEU A 16 -1.08 -46.14 -14.44
N GLY A 17 -2.01 -46.16 -15.40
CA GLY A 17 -2.77 -44.97 -15.81
C GLY A 17 -3.67 -44.44 -14.69
N ALA A 18 -4.37 -45.33 -13.97
CA ALA A 18 -5.20 -44.94 -12.83
C ALA A 18 -4.38 -44.39 -11.66
N ALA A 19 -3.19 -44.92 -11.37
CA ALA A 19 -2.32 -44.40 -10.31
C ALA A 19 -1.72 -43.02 -10.63
N ILE A 20 -1.38 -42.75 -11.89
CA ILE A 20 -0.89 -41.44 -12.34
C ILE A 20 -2.02 -40.39 -12.34
N VAL A 21 -3.22 -40.76 -12.81
CA VAL A 21 -4.39 -39.87 -12.74
C VAL A 21 -4.81 -39.64 -11.29
N THR A 22 -4.80 -40.66 -10.42
CA THR A 22 -5.11 -40.50 -9.00
C THR A 22 -4.05 -39.67 -8.26
N GLY A 23 -2.76 -39.81 -8.60
CA GLY A 23 -1.68 -38.97 -8.06
C GLY A 23 -1.75 -37.51 -8.53
N LEU A 24 -2.13 -37.27 -9.79
CA LEU A 24 -2.35 -35.91 -10.32
C LEU A 24 -3.62 -35.27 -9.75
N VAL A 25 -4.71 -36.04 -9.60
CA VAL A 25 -5.96 -35.59 -8.95
C VAL A 25 -5.75 -35.35 -7.46
N ALA A 26 -4.97 -36.19 -6.76
CA ALA A 26 -4.60 -35.96 -5.37
C ALA A 26 -3.71 -34.72 -5.20
N LYS A 27 -2.78 -34.46 -6.13
CA LYS A 27 -1.94 -33.26 -6.14
C LYS A 27 -2.73 -31.99 -6.48
N ALA A 28 -3.68 -32.06 -7.41
CA ALA A 28 -4.59 -30.95 -7.74
C ALA A 28 -5.55 -30.67 -6.57
N SER A 29 -6.16 -31.70 -5.99
CA SER A 29 -7.03 -31.58 -4.82
C SER A 29 -6.28 -31.08 -3.59
N ALA A 30 -5.02 -31.47 -3.39
CA ALA A 30 -4.16 -30.94 -2.34
C ALA A 30 -3.89 -29.44 -2.55
N LYS A 31 -3.58 -28.99 -3.77
CA LYS A 31 -3.39 -27.56 -4.08
C LYS A 31 -4.66 -26.74 -3.84
N GLU A 32 -5.82 -27.23 -4.26
CA GLU A 32 -7.09 -26.56 -4.02
C GLU A 32 -7.40 -26.47 -2.52
N LYS A 33 -7.19 -27.55 -1.77
CA LYS A 33 -7.33 -27.56 -0.31
C LYS A 33 -6.34 -26.63 0.38
N THR A 34 -5.08 -26.59 -0.04
CA THR A 34 -4.09 -25.65 0.51
C THR A 34 -4.53 -24.21 0.26
N LYS A 35 -4.93 -23.86 -0.97
CA LYS A 35 -5.44 -22.53 -1.30
C LYS A 35 -6.70 -22.17 -0.50
N GLN A 36 -7.59 -23.15 -0.28
CA GLN A 36 -8.78 -22.97 0.54
C GLN A 36 -8.44 -22.72 2.01
N ILE A 37 -7.52 -23.50 2.58
CA ILE A 37 -7.05 -23.34 3.96
C ILE A 37 -6.35 -21.99 4.13
N GLU A 38 -5.48 -21.59 3.19
CA GLU A 38 -4.83 -20.29 3.17
C GLU A 38 -5.86 -19.16 3.13
N SER A 39 -6.88 -19.28 2.27
CA SER A 39 -7.97 -18.30 2.18
C SER A 39 -8.76 -18.22 3.48
N GLN A 40 -9.11 -19.36 4.09
CA GLN A 40 -9.81 -19.40 5.37
C GLN A 40 -8.98 -18.84 6.52
N LEU A 41 -7.70 -19.18 6.61
CA LEU A 41 -6.79 -18.67 7.62
C LEU A 41 -6.61 -17.16 7.47
N SER A 42 -6.43 -16.68 6.24
CA SER A 42 -6.34 -15.24 5.94
C SER A 42 -7.62 -14.52 6.37
N GLN A 43 -8.80 -15.07 6.06
CA GLN A 43 -10.08 -14.51 6.52
C GLN A 43 -10.21 -14.52 8.04
N GLN A 44 -9.77 -15.58 8.73
CA GLN A 44 -9.82 -15.65 10.19
C GLN A 44 -8.90 -14.63 10.85
N LEU A 45 -7.66 -14.51 10.38
CA LEU A 45 -6.72 -13.49 10.84
C LEU A 45 -7.31 -12.10 10.63
N GLN A 46 -7.82 -11.82 9.43
CA GLN A 46 -8.42 -10.55 9.11
C GLN A 46 -9.62 -10.23 10.02
N ASN A 47 -10.51 -11.19 10.27
CA ASN A 47 -11.65 -11.00 11.16
C ASN A 47 -11.21 -10.76 12.61
N SER A 48 -10.24 -11.52 13.10
CA SER A 48 -9.65 -11.34 14.43
C SER A 48 -9.01 -9.97 14.59
N HIS A 49 -8.29 -9.49 13.58
CA HIS A 49 -7.71 -8.15 13.57
C HIS A 49 -8.78 -7.08 13.59
N PHE A 50 -9.86 -7.22 12.82
CA PHE A 50 -10.96 -6.25 12.83
C PHE A 50 -11.75 -6.26 14.14
N GLU A 51 -11.92 -7.41 14.79
CA GLU A 51 -12.59 -7.50 16.09
C GLU A 51 -11.76 -6.81 17.18
N ASN A 52 -10.44 -7.04 17.19
CA ASN A 52 -9.51 -6.34 18.08
C ASN A 52 -9.45 -4.83 17.80
N ALA A 53 -9.36 -4.44 16.53
CA ALA A 53 -9.43 -3.05 16.12
C ALA A 53 -10.73 -2.38 16.61
N ARG A 54 -11.85 -3.12 16.58
CA ARG A 54 -13.15 -2.61 17.03
C ARG A 54 -13.23 -2.39 18.53
N SER A 55 -12.54 -3.19 19.34
CA SER A 55 -12.47 -2.94 20.79
C SER A 55 -11.69 -1.68 21.14
N HIS A 56 -10.90 -1.13 20.20
CA HIS A 56 -10.13 0.10 20.36
C HIS A 56 -10.69 1.28 19.55
N LEU A 57 -11.95 1.24 19.12
CA LEU A 57 -12.54 2.34 18.34
C LEU A 57 -12.48 3.68 19.07
N ASP A 58 -12.95 3.72 20.31
CA ASP A 58 -13.12 4.95 21.06
C ASP A 58 -11.76 5.58 21.45
N ASP A 59 -10.78 4.73 21.72
CA ASP A 59 -9.46 5.17 22.22
C ASP A 59 -8.46 5.47 21.09
N LEU A 60 -8.62 4.84 19.91
CA LEU A 60 -7.64 4.91 18.81
C LEU A 60 -8.24 5.51 17.54
N TYR A 61 -9.23 4.84 16.97
CA TYR A 61 -9.71 5.16 15.62
C TYR A 61 -10.56 6.44 15.57
N ILE A 62 -11.37 6.71 16.60
CA ILE A 62 -12.18 7.93 16.69
C ILE A 62 -11.29 9.17 16.85
N PRO A 63 -10.28 9.20 17.75
CA PRO A 63 -9.34 10.31 17.84
C PRO A 63 -8.60 10.59 16.53
N ILE A 64 -8.08 9.55 15.85
CA ILE A 64 -7.43 9.70 14.54
C ILE A 64 -8.41 10.26 13.52
N GLY A 65 -9.63 9.72 13.44
CA GLY A 65 -10.67 10.19 12.53
C GLY A 65 -11.03 11.66 12.75
N LYS A 66 -11.13 12.09 14.02
CA LYS A 66 -11.37 13.49 14.39
C LYS A 66 -10.21 14.38 13.97
N ALA A 67 -8.96 13.98 14.22
CA ALA A 67 -7.78 14.77 13.86
C ALA A 67 -7.64 14.89 12.33
N ILE A 68 -7.88 13.81 11.58
CA ILE A 68 -7.91 13.84 10.11
C ILE A 68 -8.99 14.79 9.59
N ALA A 69 -10.18 14.80 10.19
CA ALA A 69 -11.25 15.72 9.79
C ALA A 69 -10.90 17.19 10.08
N LEU A 70 -10.28 17.47 11.23
CA LEU A 70 -9.79 18.80 11.60
C LEU A 70 -8.69 19.26 10.63
N PHE A 71 -7.69 18.40 10.38
CA PHE A 71 -6.63 18.64 9.41
C PHE A 71 -7.19 18.91 8.02
N GLU A 72 -8.12 18.07 7.51
CA GLU A 72 -8.75 18.26 6.21
C GLU A 72 -9.48 19.61 6.13
N SER A 73 -10.18 20.02 7.19
CA SER A 73 -10.83 21.32 7.23
C SER A 73 -9.84 22.49 7.13
N LYS A 74 -8.67 22.39 7.78
CA LYS A 74 -7.61 23.41 7.74
C LYS A 74 -6.94 23.41 6.37
N PHE A 75 -6.61 22.23 5.84
CA PHE A 75 -6.07 22.04 4.50
C PHE A 75 -6.97 22.61 3.41
N ARG A 76 -8.29 22.38 3.48
CA ARG A 76 -9.23 22.95 2.50
C ARG A 76 -9.22 24.48 2.51
N LYS A 77 -9.22 25.10 3.70
CA LYS A 77 -9.12 26.57 3.82
C LYS A 77 -7.82 27.09 3.24
N PHE A 78 -6.70 26.47 3.62
CA PHE A 78 -5.38 26.77 3.09
C PHE A 78 -5.35 26.66 1.55
N HIS A 79 -5.81 25.53 0.99
CA HIS A 79 -5.85 25.28 -0.44
C HIS A 79 -6.70 26.29 -1.22
N THR A 80 -7.85 26.73 -0.67
CA THR A 80 -8.71 27.72 -1.34
C THR A 80 -8.16 29.14 -1.32
N GLN A 81 -7.23 29.44 -0.41
CA GLN A 81 -6.71 30.79 -0.17
C GLN A 81 -5.25 30.97 -0.60
N ILE A 82 -4.55 29.87 -0.87
CA ILE A 82 -3.19 29.93 -1.39
C ILE A 82 -3.21 30.18 -2.89
N ASP A 83 -2.62 31.30 -3.29
CA ASP A 83 -2.22 31.52 -4.67
C ASP A 83 -0.81 30.95 -4.84
N ILE A 84 -0.71 29.80 -5.52
CA ILE A 84 0.57 29.13 -5.80
C ILE A 84 1.43 29.94 -6.79
N THR A 85 0.80 30.83 -7.58
CA THR A 85 1.47 31.65 -8.59
C THR A 85 1.92 33.02 -8.07
N SER A 86 1.33 33.49 -6.98
CA SER A 86 1.73 34.73 -6.31
C SER A 86 2.80 34.46 -5.26
N ASN A 87 3.81 35.34 -5.20
CA ASN A 87 4.79 35.34 -4.10
C ASN A 87 4.20 35.90 -2.78
N GLU A 88 2.98 36.45 -2.82
CA GLU A 88 2.27 36.91 -1.63
C GLU A 88 1.49 35.77 -1.00
N HIS A 89 2.13 35.03 -0.10
CA HIS A 89 1.48 33.99 0.68
C HIS A 89 0.79 34.59 1.91
N ASN A 90 -0.45 34.19 2.15
CA ASN A 90 -1.14 34.54 3.39
C ASN A 90 -0.49 33.80 4.57
N GLN A 91 0.38 34.52 5.29
CA GLN A 91 1.15 34.00 6.42
C GLN A 91 0.25 33.39 7.51
N GLU A 92 -0.93 33.95 7.75
CA GLU A 92 -1.90 33.43 8.72
C GLU A 92 -2.39 32.03 8.32
N GLN A 93 -2.61 31.78 7.03
CA GLN A 93 -3.06 30.46 6.57
C GLN A 93 -1.94 29.43 6.60
N LEU A 94 -0.71 29.85 6.30
CA LEU A 94 0.45 28.97 6.42
C LEU A 94 0.66 28.56 7.88
N GLU A 95 0.61 29.52 8.82
CA GLU A 95 0.72 29.24 10.25
C GLU A 95 -0.41 28.32 10.74
N ASN A 96 -1.65 28.56 10.30
CA ASN A 96 -2.77 27.67 10.58
C ASN A 96 -2.56 26.24 10.07
N MET A 97 -1.92 26.08 8.91
CA MET A 97 -1.60 24.77 8.34
C MET A 97 -0.47 24.08 9.11
N VAL A 98 0.58 24.82 9.47
CA VAL A 98 1.70 24.33 10.29
C VAL A 98 1.19 23.83 11.66
N ASN A 99 0.34 24.62 12.32
CA ASN A 99 -0.27 24.20 13.59
C ASN A 99 -1.14 22.95 13.43
N ALA A 100 -1.90 22.83 12.33
CA ALA A 100 -2.69 21.64 12.07
C ALA A 100 -1.84 20.38 11.82
N ILE A 101 -0.64 20.53 11.24
CA ILE A 101 0.34 19.44 11.12
C ILE A 101 0.83 19.06 12.52
N ALA A 102 1.29 20.04 13.31
CA ALA A 102 1.80 19.80 14.66
C ALA A 102 0.77 19.11 15.58
N ASP A 103 -0.48 19.57 15.58
CA ASP A 103 -1.59 18.96 16.34
C ASP A 103 -1.82 17.49 15.93
N PHE A 104 -1.71 17.18 14.64
CA PHE A 104 -1.85 15.81 14.14
C PHE A 104 -0.67 14.93 14.57
N GLU A 105 0.56 15.44 14.49
CA GLU A 105 1.75 14.72 14.93
C GLU A 105 1.74 14.45 16.44
N GLU A 106 1.37 15.44 17.25
CA GLU A 106 1.27 15.30 18.71
C GLU A 106 0.29 14.19 19.12
N LEU A 107 -0.85 14.09 18.42
CA LEU A 107 -1.78 12.99 18.63
C LEU A 107 -1.13 11.64 18.33
N LEU A 108 -0.43 11.50 17.19
CA LEU A 108 0.20 10.24 16.81
C LEU A 108 1.32 9.85 17.77
N ASP A 109 2.12 10.79 18.22
CA ASP A 109 3.16 10.55 19.21
C ASP A 109 2.56 10.16 20.58
N THR A 110 1.43 10.76 20.96
CA THR A 110 0.67 10.35 22.16
C THR A 110 0.17 8.91 22.04
N LEU A 111 -0.43 8.55 20.90
CA LEU A 111 -0.92 7.18 20.65
C LEU A 111 0.22 6.16 20.63
N ARG A 112 1.38 6.51 20.05
CA ARG A 112 2.58 5.67 20.07
C ARG A 112 3.13 5.50 21.48
N ALA A 113 3.20 6.57 22.27
CA ALA A 113 3.65 6.52 23.65
C ALA A 113 2.76 5.61 24.53
N GLN A 114 1.48 5.47 24.17
CA GLN A 114 0.54 4.56 24.81
C GLN A 114 0.62 3.11 24.27
N GLY A 115 1.43 2.85 23.24
CA GLY A 115 1.50 1.56 22.56
C GLY A 115 0.25 1.25 21.74
N ALA A 116 -0.57 2.25 21.39
CA ALA A 116 -1.84 2.04 20.71
C ALA A 116 -1.67 1.63 19.23
N GLU A 117 -0.48 1.84 18.66
CA GLU A 117 -0.14 1.48 17.27
C GLU A 117 -0.28 -0.03 17.00
N VAL A 118 -0.02 -0.89 17.98
CA VAL A 118 -0.15 -2.36 17.82
C VAL A 118 -1.58 -2.83 17.57
N PHE A 119 -2.57 -1.97 17.84
CA PHE A 119 -3.98 -2.24 17.61
C PHE A 119 -4.48 -1.67 16.29
N MET A 120 -3.66 -0.90 15.56
CA MET A 120 -4.01 -0.45 14.22
C MET A 120 -4.01 -1.63 13.24
N ILE A 121 -4.83 -1.52 12.19
CA ILE A 121 -4.69 -2.45 11.07
C ILE A 121 -3.43 -2.04 10.29
N PRO A 122 -2.60 -3.00 9.83
CA PRO A 122 -1.31 -2.68 9.21
C PRO A 122 -1.41 -1.67 8.05
N GLU A 123 -2.45 -1.79 7.21
CA GLU A 123 -2.62 -0.90 6.07
C GLU A 123 -2.98 0.54 6.48
N LEU A 124 -3.72 0.72 7.59
CA LEU A 124 -4.00 2.06 8.11
C LEU A 124 -2.77 2.65 8.79
N GLU A 125 -2.07 1.82 9.57
CA GLU A 125 -0.83 2.19 10.26
C GLU A 125 0.20 2.75 9.27
N GLU A 126 0.49 1.99 8.21
CA GLU A 126 1.39 2.38 7.13
C GLU A 126 0.96 3.71 6.50
N LEU A 127 -0.33 3.85 6.14
CA LEU A 127 -0.84 5.07 5.52
C LEU A 127 -0.76 6.29 6.45
N VAL A 128 -1.11 6.15 7.72
CA VAL A 128 -1.12 7.24 8.70
C VAL A 128 0.30 7.69 9.00
N PHE A 129 1.23 6.76 9.22
CA PHE A 129 2.62 7.12 9.51
C PHE A 129 3.38 7.60 8.29
N ALA A 130 3.16 7.03 7.11
CA ALA A 130 3.72 7.57 5.87
C ALA A 130 3.22 9.00 5.64
N PHE A 131 1.92 9.26 5.88
CA PHE A 131 1.37 10.60 5.77
C PHE A 131 1.94 11.57 6.80
N ALA A 132 2.06 11.17 8.07
CA ALA A 132 2.67 11.99 9.11
C ALA A 132 4.14 12.32 8.80
N SER A 133 4.91 11.31 8.37
CA SER A 133 6.30 11.50 7.93
C SER A 133 6.37 12.48 6.76
N PHE A 134 5.49 12.33 5.77
CA PHE A 134 5.40 13.26 4.65
C PHE A 134 5.14 14.70 5.11
N LEU A 135 4.19 14.91 6.05
CA LEU A 135 3.88 16.24 6.58
C LEU A 135 5.07 16.83 7.36
N ARG A 136 5.74 16.03 8.19
CA ARG A 136 6.92 16.42 8.97
C ARG A 136 8.06 16.89 8.10
N GLU A 137 8.42 16.10 7.09
CA GLU A 137 9.50 16.43 6.17
C GLU A 137 9.12 17.64 5.30
N SER A 138 7.84 17.80 4.98
CA SER A 138 7.31 18.95 4.23
C SER A 138 7.41 20.28 4.97
N LEU A 139 7.48 20.29 6.31
CA LEU A 139 7.68 21.50 7.11
C LEU A 139 9.07 22.11 6.92
N ASN A 140 10.08 21.27 6.68
CA ASN A 140 11.48 21.67 6.66
C ASN A 140 12.09 21.72 5.25
N THR A 141 11.37 21.24 4.24
CA THR A 141 11.89 21.19 2.87
C THR A 141 11.54 22.43 2.05
N SER A 142 12.52 22.93 1.29
CA SER A 142 12.32 23.96 0.27
C SER A 142 12.06 23.37 -1.12
N GLU A 143 12.27 22.07 -1.31
CA GLU A 143 12.12 21.38 -2.60
C GLU A 143 11.36 20.05 -2.45
N THR A 144 10.76 19.58 -3.54
CA THR A 144 10.14 18.25 -3.57
C THR A 144 11.24 17.17 -3.50
N ILE A 145 11.10 16.25 -2.55
CA ILE A 145 11.96 15.08 -2.36
C ILE A 145 11.17 13.83 -2.77
N GLN A 146 11.71 13.01 -3.66
CA GLN A 146 11.07 11.78 -4.13
C GLN A 146 12.00 10.58 -3.97
N LYS A 147 11.41 9.44 -3.62
CA LYS A 147 12.07 8.13 -3.62
C LYS A 147 12.00 7.54 -5.02
N ALA A 148 13.16 7.36 -5.63
CA ALA A 148 13.31 6.68 -6.91
C ALA A 148 13.75 5.23 -6.67
N ILE A 149 13.10 4.29 -7.35
CA ILE A 149 13.45 2.87 -7.33
C ILE A 149 13.95 2.47 -8.71
N ILE A 150 15.18 1.96 -8.76
CA ILE A 150 15.71 1.25 -9.92
C ILE A 150 15.40 -0.23 -9.74
N LYS A 151 14.58 -0.75 -10.64
CA LYS A 151 14.37 -2.19 -10.81
C LYS A 151 15.23 -2.68 -11.96
N MET A 152 16.12 -3.61 -11.67
CA MET A 152 16.96 -4.30 -12.65
C MET A 152 16.41 -5.71 -12.85
N ASP A 153 15.89 -5.97 -14.04
CA ASP A 153 15.46 -7.31 -14.46
C ASP A 153 16.64 -7.97 -15.20
N PHE A 154 17.09 -9.13 -14.74
CA PHE A 154 18.06 -9.98 -15.45
C PHE A 154 17.40 -11.30 -15.84
N GLY A 155 17.35 -11.59 -17.15
CA GLY A 155 16.76 -12.82 -17.69
C GLY A 155 17.75 -13.62 -18.52
N ILE A 156 18.18 -14.80 -18.06
CA ILE A 156 19.04 -15.70 -18.81
C ILE A 156 18.40 -17.10 -18.85
N PHE A 157 18.15 -17.63 -20.05
CA PHE A 157 17.67 -19.00 -20.29
C PHE A 157 16.43 -19.43 -19.45
N GLY A 158 15.39 -18.60 -19.42
CA GLY A 158 14.13 -18.93 -18.71
C GLY A 158 14.16 -18.71 -17.20
N PHE A 159 15.30 -18.32 -16.64
CA PHE A 159 15.42 -17.80 -15.27
C PHE A 159 15.42 -16.28 -15.31
N SER A 160 14.51 -15.67 -14.56
CA SER A 160 14.48 -14.22 -14.33
C SER A 160 14.79 -13.94 -12.86
N THR A 161 15.74 -13.04 -12.60
CA THR A 161 15.97 -12.45 -11.27
C THR A 161 15.76 -10.94 -11.36
N SER A 162 15.16 -10.35 -10.32
CA SER A 162 14.96 -8.92 -10.21
C SER A 162 15.72 -8.39 -9.00
N SER A 163 16.49 -7.31 -9.18
CA SER A 163 17.13 -6.57 -8.09
C SER A 163 16.54 -5.18 -8.00
N GLU A 164 16.26 -4.71 -6.79
CA GLU A 164 15.69 -3.38 -6.55
C GLU A 164 16.67 -2.55 -5.72
N HIS A 165 16.96 -1.32 -6.17
CA HIS A 165 17.74 -0.34 -5.42
C HIS A 165 16.96 0.97 -5.34
N SER A 166 16.82 1.52 -4.12
CA SER A 166 16.18 2.81 -3.90
C SER A 166 17.21 3.90 -3.61
N PHE A 167 16.97 5.10 -4.12
CA PHE A 167 17.72 6.31 -3.80
C PHE A 167 16.79 7.52 -3.80
N GLU A 168 17.19 8.59 -3.13
CA GLU A 168 16.42 9.83 -3.05
C GLU A 168 16.84 10.80 -4.14
N VAL A 169 15.87 11.48 -4.72
CA VAL A 169 16.07 12.51 -5.75
C VAL A 169 15.38 13.78 -5.29
N GLN A 170 16.12 14.89 -5.33
CA GLN A 170 15.63 16.22 -4.93
C GLN A 170 15.48 17.11 -6.17
N GLY A 171 14.52 18.03 -6.10
CA GLY A 171 14.34 19.10 -7.08
C GLY A 171 13.26 18.85 -8.14
N SER A 172 13.04 19.86 -8.99
CA SER A 172 11.91 19.89 -9.96
C SER A 172 11.99 18.84 -11.07
N THR A 173 13.16 18.25 -11.31
CA THR A 173 13.37 17.16 -12.28
C THR A 173 13.04 15.78 -11.70
N ALA A 174 12.96 15.63 -10.37
CA ALA A 174 12.63 14.37 -9.70
C ALA A 174 11.26 13.82 -10.14
N ALA A 175 10.27 14.69 -10.32
CA ALA A 175 8.91 14.32 -10.70
C ALA A 175 8.74 13.75 -12.12
N LYS A 176 9.74 13.91 -13.00
CA LYS A 176 9.60 13.62 -14.44
C LYS A 176 10.27 12.32 -14.90
N PHE A 177 11.03 11.66 -14.04
CA PHE A 177 11.80 10.48 -14.42
C PHE A 177 11.03 9.18 -14.14
N LYS A 178 10.03 8.90 -15.00
CA LYS A 178 9.43 7.56 -15.12
C LYS A 178 9.80 7.00 -16.48
N GLY A 179 10.61 5.94 -16.49
CA GLY A 179 11.15 5.41 -17.74
C GLY A 179 11.50 3.95 -17.61
N LYS A 180 11.04 3.15 -18.58
CA LYS A 180 11.49 1.78 -18.77
C LYS A 180 12.43 1.74 -19.97
N ILE A 181 13.71 1.49 -19.73
CA ILE A 181 14.70 1.30 -20.77
C ILE A 181 14.90 -0.20 -20.95
N ARG A 182 14.38 -0.73 -22.05
CA ARG A 182 14.70 -2.08 -22.53
C ARG A 182 15.49 -1.94 -23.81
N LEU A 183 16.76 -2.37 -23.79
CA LEU A 183 17.61 -2.37 -24.97
C LEU A 183 17.29 -3.62 -25.82
N PRO A 184 16.98 -3.47 -27.12
CA PRO A 184 16.72 -4.61 -27.98
C PRO A 184 17.92 -5.55 -28.02
N GLY A 185 17.69 -6.85 -27.82
CA GLY A 185 18.75 -7.87 -27.84
C GLY A 185 19.54 -8.03 -26.55
N MET A 186 19.27 -7.23 -25.51
CA MET A 186 19.89 -7.42 -24.19
C MET A 186 19.00 -8.25 -23.26
N PRO A 187 19.58 -9.19 -22.48
CA PRO A 187 18.85 -9.98 -21.49
C PRO A 187 18.49 -9.20 -20.22
N PHE A 188 18.82 -7.90 -20.16
CA PHE A 188 18.58 -7.04 -19.02
C PHE A 188 17.75 -5.82 -19.38
N GLY A 189 16.92 -5.39 -18.44
CA GLY A 189 16.13 -4.15 -18.54
C GLY A 189 16.25 -3.35 -17.26
N PHE A 190 16.20 -2.03 -17.39
CA PHE A 190 16.12 -1.11 -16.26
C PHE A 190 14.77 -0.44 -16.29
N ALA A 191 14.04 -0.50 -15.18
CA ALA A 191 12.89 0.33 -14.95
C ALA A 191 13.24 1.31 -13.83
N LEU A 192 13.18 2.61 -14.13
CA LEU A 192 13.20 3.63 -13.11
C LEU A 192 11.75 4.00 -12.81
N GLU A 193 11.34 3.72 -11.59
CA GLU A 193 10.03 4.06 -11.07
C GLU A 193 10.21 5.12 -9.98
N ALA A 194 9.76 6.35 -10.24
CA ALA A 194 9.52 7.31 -9.18
C ALA A 194 8.29 6.83 -8.41
N ASP A 195 8.52 6.28 -7.23
CA ASP A 195 7.54 5.48 -6.50
C ASP A 195 6.72 6.37 -5.57
N GLU A 196 7.41 7.24 -4.83
CA GLU A 196 6.80 7.96 -3.72
C GLU A 196 7.40 9.36 -3.50
N ILE A 197 6.55 10.34 -3.21
CA ILE A 197 6.97 11.68 -2.78
C ILE A 197 7.17 11.61 -1.26
N LEU A 198 8.40 11.82 -0.80
CA LEU A 198 8.76 11.77 0.62
C LEU A 198 8.48 13.11 1.32
N ALA A 199 8.68 14.22 0.61
CA ALA A 199 8.44 15.56 1.11
C ALA A 199 8.13 16.52 -0.03
N ALA A 200 7.35 17.56 0.23
CA ALA A 200 7.17 18.65 -0.71
C ALA A 200 6.92 19.96 0.04
N PRO A 201 7.36 21.13 -0.46
CA PRO A 201 7.10 22.39 0.21
C PRO A 201 5.59 22.59 0.41
N ILE A 202 5.17 23.07 1.58
CA ILE A 202 3.72 23.18 1.93
C ILE A 202 2.95 24.00 0.89
N ILE A 203 3.59 25.00 0.29
CA ILE A 203 3.03 25.88 -0.74
C ILE A 203 3.05 25.28 -2.16
N SER A 204 3.61 24.09 -2.35
CA SER A 204 3.78 23.46 -3.66
C SER A 204 2.53 22.71 -4.12
N GLN A 205 2.37 22.61 -5.45
CA GLN A 205 1.33 21.78 -6.05
C GLN A 205 1.51 20.28 -5.72
N ASP A 206 2.76 19.82 -5.58
CA ASP A 206 3.06 18.44 -5.22
C ASP A 206 2.52 18.10 -3.83
N PHE A 207 2.67 19.02 -2.86
CA PHE A 207 2.12 18.87 -1.52
C PHE A 207 0.60 18.75 -1.56
N ILE A 208 -0.07 19.68 -2.24
CA ILE A 208 -1.53 19.69 -2.39
C ILE A 208 -2.02 18.38 -3.03
N ASN A 209 -1.37 17.93 -4.09
CA ASN A 209 -1.72 16.70 -4.79
C ASN A 209 -1.55 15.48 -3.90
N HIS A 210 -0.44 15.41 -3.15
CA HIS A 210 -0.17 14.29 -2.25
C HIS A 210 -1.22 14.24 -1.13
N VAL A 211 -1.45 15.36 -0.43
CA VAL A 211 -2.46 15.45 0.64
C VAL A 211 -3.85 15.09 0.14
N SER A 212 -4.25 15.62 -1.02
CA SER A 212 -5.57 15.35 -1.62
C SER A 212 -5.76 13.89 -2.03
N LYS A 213 -4.68 13.20 -2.38
CA LYS A 213 -4.70 11.77 -2.73
C LYS A 213 -4.68 10.87 -1.49
N THR A 214 -3.95 11.25 -0.44
CA THR A 214 -3.72 10.40 0.73
C THR A 214 -4.84 10.51 1.76
N LEU A 215 -5.40 11.72 2.00
CA LEU A 215 -6.48 11.92 2.98
C LEU A 215 -7.71 11.02 2.73
N PRO A 216 -8.26 10.89 1.50
CA PRO A 216 -9.41 10.02 1.26
C PRO A 216 -9.12 8.55 1.56
N LYS A 217 -7.87 8.09 1.32
CA LYS A 217 -7.46 6.71 1.62
C LYS A 217 -7.47 6.44 3.11
N ILE A 218 -6.87 7.33 3.91
CA ILE A 218 -6.88 7.23 5.38
C ILE A 218 -8.31 7.19 5.90
N LYS A 219 -9.17 8.10 5.43
CA LYS A 219 -10.59 8.14 5.83
C LYS A 219 -11.33 6.86 5.44
N ALA A 220 -11.08 6.32 4.24
CA ALA A 220 -11.65 5.05 3.82
C ALA A 220 -11.20 3.90 4.71
N SER A 221 -9.92 3.81 5.05
CA SER A 221 -9.38 2.78 5.95
C SER A 221 -9.99 2.87 7.36
N ILE A 222 -10.13 4.08 7.93
CA ILE A 222 -10.84 4.28 9.21
C ILE A 222 -12.31 3.85 9.09
N LYS A 223 -12.98 4.17 7.97
CA LYS A 223 -14.36 3.76 7.70
C LYS A 223 -14.51 2.23 7.63
N ILE A 224 -13.55 1.53 7.03
CA ILE A 224 -13.53 0.05 6.98
C ILE A 224 -13.49 -0.55 8.38
N VAL A 225 -12.63 -0.02 9.26
CA VAL A 225 -12.51 -0.53 10.62
C VAL A 225 -13.81 -0.28 11.42
N THR A 226 -14.32 0.95 11.34
CA THR A 226 -15.51 1.39 12.09
C THR A 226 -16.80 0.70 11.63
N LEU A 227 -17.05 0.63 10.32
CA LEU A 227 -18.29 0.08 9.76
C LEU A 227 -18.19 -1.39 9.37
N GLY A 228 -16.98 -1.92 9.28
CA GLY A 228 -16.68 -3.20 8.64
C GLY A 228 -16.58 -3.11 7.11
N PRO A 229 -15.99 -4.13 6.47
CA PRO A 229 -15.73 -4.15 5.04
C PRO A 229 -17.00 -4.07 4.17
N ARG A 230 -18.15 -4.53 4.68
CA ARG A 230 -19.44 -4.52 3.95
C ARG A 230 -20.12 -3.14 3.89
N GLY A 231 -19.66 -2.17 4.69
CA GLY A 231 -20.26 -0.83 4.76
C GLY A 231 -19.83 0.12 3.64
N LEU A 232 -18.90 -0.27 2.77
CA LEU A 232 -18.37 0.58 1.69
C LEU A 232 -19.15 0.45 0.38
N ASP A 233 -19.59 -0.77 0.02
CA ASP A 233 -20.26 -1.05 -1.26
C ASP A 233 -21.58 -0.29 -1.43
N SER A 234 -22.22 0.14 -0.33
CA SER A 234 -23.48 0.88 -0.35
C SER A 234 -23.33 2.39 -0.53
N SER A 235 -22.10 2.93 -0.63
CA SER A 235 -21.85 4.39 -0.72
C SER A 235 -21.38 4.88 -2.09
N SER A 236 -21.28 4.00 -3.07
CA SER A 236 -21.03 4.31 -4.49
C SER A 236 -22.26 4.15 -5.38
N SER A 237 -23.46 4.19 -4.78
CA SER A 237 -24.77 4.14 -5.46
C SER A 237 -25.35 5.54 -5.60
#